data_AF-A0A7C3DVJ1-F1
#
_entry.id   AF-A0A7C3DVJ1-F1
#
_cell.length_a   1.000
_cell.length_b   1.000
_cell.length_c   1.000
_cell.angle_alpha   90.00
_cell.angle_beta   90.00
_cell.angle_gamma   90.00
#
_symmetry.space_group_name_H-M   'P 1'
#
loop_
_entity.id
_entity.type
_entity.pdbx_description
1 polymer ?
#
loop_
_entity_poly.entity_id
_entity_poly.type
_entity_poly.pdbx_seq_one_letter_code
_entity_poly.pdbx_strand_id
1 'polypeptide(L)'
;MFCTQCGTSMNDDANFCPKCGKATTAKTDKSHTEEITSEMHTEGDYRISIQGFSKELTEINGSYDTVEMANLNQEKIKEIIKKLKGARQMHGQKEGADLCPPVFNIFRGEEMSSFEIAGGKVIDSGSAKEVSEKELFVIISGKEPETEAKGKRANKKPSGALEWGSDHKDVAGLIPVRKKDIAPTNRIKTEAATIQYKNSPYISEKVRKSAQSGKQHVDLILFGVLAVIMMIGGFAAEEPGMGIISFLVAVTLFILAGYVKGKSKGILFMGFDWTTNTVWTIFPGQKLTWLGNANCITRFSIERQEITSTRYGNVGSSSTKIYTTIRDKHSIYLINAEKTDGSRVPVCKLYKDSEAAAVLNKINALLNQQND
;
A
#
# COMPACT_ATOMS: atom_id res chain seq x y z
N MET A 1 31.40 25.26 -35.73
CA MET A 1 30.34 24.72 -34.84
C MET A 1 28.99 24.68 -35.57
N PHE A 2 28.02 23.87 -35.15
CA PHE A 2 26.68 23.84 -35.78
C PHE A 2 25.61 24.39 -34.82
N CYS A 3 24.64 25.14 -35.34
CA CYS A 3 23.55 25.65 -34.52
C CYS A 3 22.68 24.48 -34.05
N THR A 4 22.51 24.34 -32.73
CA THR A 4 21.73 23.25 -32.13
C THR A 4 20.24 23.30 -32.45
N GLN A 5 19.72 24.43 -32.95
CA GLN A 5 18.32 24.55 -33.32
C GLN A 5 18.05 24.33 -34.80
N CYS A 6 18.92 24.79 -35.71
CA CYS A 6 18.66 24.73 -37.15
C CYS A 6 19.72 23.98 -37.96
N GLY A 7 20.75 23.43 -37.30
CA GLY A 7 21.80 22.63 -37.93
C GLY A 7 22.74 23.39 -38.86
N THR A 8 22.62 24.73 -38.94
CA THR A 8 23.47 25.53 -39.84
C THR A 8 24.89 25.60 -39.31
N SER A 9 25.88 25.41 -40.19
CA SER A 9 27.30 25.57 -39.87
C SER A 9 27.62 27.03 -39.58
N MET A 10 28.33 27.28 -38.50
CA MET A 10 28.70 28.60 -38.00
C MET A 10 30.18 28.62 -37.65
N ASN A 11 30.76 29.81 -37.72
CA ASN A 11 32.12 30.06 -37.27
C ASN A 11 32.18 29.95 -35.74
N ASP A 12 33.30 29.47 -35.20
CA ASP A 12 33.39 29.11 -33.77
C ASP A 12 33.31 30.30 -32.80
N ASP A 13 33.52 31.53 -33.31
CA ASP A 13 33.41 32.77 -32.55
C ASP A 13 32.07 33.52 -32.75
N ALA A 14 31.11 32.92 -33.47
CA ALA A 14 29.84 33.58 -33.76
C ALA A 14 28.91 33.53 -32.54
N ASN A 15 28.63 34.69 -31.91
CA ASN A 15 27.75 34.80 -30.74
C ASN A 15 26.28 34.43 -31.00
N PHE A 16 25.84 34.54 -32.26
CA PHE A 16 24.47 34.23 -32.68
C PHE A 16 24.47 33.53 -34.03
N CYS A 17 23.51 32.63 -34.23
CA CYS A 17 23.31 31.97 -35.52
C CYS A 17 22.80 32.96 -36.56
N PRO A 18 23.51 33.17 -37.69
CA PRO A 18 23.09 34.13 -38.71
C PRO A 18 21.78 33.74 -39.41
N LYS A 19 21.36 32.47 -39.32
CA LYS A 19 20.14 31.98 -39.98
C LYS A 19 18.91 32.02 -39.08
N CYS A 20 19.03 31.73 -37.80
CA CYS A 20 17.88 31.63 -36.88
C CYS A 20 17.94 32.58 -35.68
N GLY A 21 19.01 33.36 -35.54
CA GLY A 21 19.18 34.34 -34.48
C GLY A 21 19.49 33.78 -33.09
N LYS A 22 19.59 32.46 -32.92
CA LYS A 22 19.85 31.84 -31.61
C LYS A 22 21.30 32.04 -31.14
N ALA A 23 21.47 32.46 -29.90
CA ALA A 23 22.78 32.63 -29.27
C ALA A 23 23.55 31.31 -29.13
N THR A 24 24.86 31.34 -29.31
CA THR A 24 25.74 30.19 -29.15
C THR A 24 26.34 30.15 -27.74
N THR A 25 26.37 28.98 -27.14
CA THR A 25 26.84 28.77 -25.76
C THR A 25 28.32 28.37 -25.76
N ALA A 26 29.23 29.34 -25.81
CA ALA A 26 30.66 29.08 -25.60
C ALA A 26 31.39 30.28 -24.99
N LYS A 27 31.59 30.27 -23.65
CA LYS A 27 32.83 30.63 -22.91
C LYS A 27 32.62 30.59 -21.37
N THR A 28 33.40 29.74 -20.71
CA THR A 28 33.72 29.62 -19.26
C THR A 28 34.46 30.90 -18.76
N ASP A 29 34.54 31.35 -17.49
CA ASP A 29 34.80 30.68 -16.21
C ASP A 29 34.66 31.65 -14.99
N LYS A 30 34.31 31.10 -13.80
CA LYS A 30 34.57 31.50 -12.39
C LYS A 30 34.12 32.87 -11.79
N SER A 31 33.15 32.86 -10.86
CA SER A 31 33.30 33.06 -9.39
C SER A 31 32.00 33.52 -8.69
N HIS A 32 31.78 33.02 -7.47
CA HIS A 32 30.87 33.46 -6.39
C HIS A 32 29.34 33.59 -6.58
N THR A 33 28.65 32.78 -5.78
CA THR A 33 27.44 33.06 -4.96
C THR A 33 26.07 33.15 -5.66
N GLU A 34 25.27 32.14 -5.32
CA GLU A 34 23.82 32.09 -5.12
C GLU A 34 22.84 32.29 -6.29
N GLU A 35 21.75 31.54 -6.13
CA GLU A 35 20.41 31.65 -6.69
C GLU A 35 20.06 31.00 -8.05
N ILE A 36 19.32 29.90 -7.88
CA ILE A 36 17.98 29.67 -8.42
C ILE A 36 17.87 29.13 -9.85
N THR A 37 17.59 27.82 -9.85
CA THR A 37 16.68 27.06 -10.71
C THR A 37 17.05 26.88 -12.18
N SER A 38 17.19 25.63 -12.58
CA SER A 38 16.09 24.91 -13.23
C SER A 38 16.64 23.61 -13.82
N GLU A 39 16.52 22.52 -13.08
CA GLU A 39 16.63 21.20 -13.70
C GLU A 39 15.23 20.60 -13.81
N MET A 40 14.73 20.69 -15.05
CA MET A 40 13.92 19.66 -15.68
C MET A 40 14.36 18.27 -15.20
N HIS A 41 13.50 17.59 -14.45
CA HIS A 41 13.54 16.13 -14.33
C HIS A 41 12.43 15.55 -15.21
N THR A 42 12.82 14.93 -16.32
CA THR A 42 11.96 14.13 -17.19
C THR A 42 12.48 12.70 -17.24
N GLU A 43 12.02 11.83 -16.31
CA GLU A 43 11.68 10.41 -16.54
C GLU A 43 11.23 9.75 -15.22
N GLY A 44 9.97 9.27 -15.18
CA GLY A 44 9.56 8.14 -14.34
C GLY A 44 9.41 8.30 -12.82
N ASP A 45 9.15 9.49 -12.28
CA ASP A 45 9.06 9.72 -10.82
C ASP A 45 7.93 8.98 -10.09
N TYR A 46 6.91 8.51 -10.81
CA TYR A 46 5.69 8.04 -10.17
C TYR A 46 5.35 6.58 -10.47
N ARG A 47 4.82 5.90 -9.46
CA ARG A 47 4.14 4.59 -9.59
C ARG A 47 2.69 4.75 -9.14
N ILE A 48 1.76 4.02 -9.73
CA ILE A 48 0.36 3.98 -9.31
C ILE A 48 -0.04 2.54 -9.03
N SER A 49 -0.83 2.33 -7.98
CA SER A 49 -1.53 1.07 -7.70
C SER A 49 -3.02 1.35 -7.68
N ILE A 50 -3.84 0.49 -8.28
CA ILE A 50 -5.28 0.69 -8.43
C ILE A 50 -5.98 -0.59 -8.00
N GLN A 51 -7.07 -0.47 -7.24
CA GLN A 51 -7.87 -1.58 -6.71
C GLN A 51 -9.36 -1.23 -6.75
N GLY A 52 -10.23 -2.23 -6.82
CA GLY A 52 -11.68 -2.04 -6.95
C GLY A 52 -12.16 -1.80 -8.39
N PHE A 53 -11.26 -1.93 -9.38
CA PHE A 53 -11.53 -1.75 -10.81
C PHE A 53 -11.27 -3.03 -11.62
N SER A 54 -11.88 -3.12 -12.81
CA SER A 54 -11.49 -4.08 -13.85
C SER A 54 -10.03 -3.86 -14.27
N LYS A 55 -9.41 -4.89 -14.85
CA LYS A 55 -8.02 -4.81 -15.32
C LYS A 55 -7.83 -3.72 -16.39
N GLU A 56 -8.88 -3.47 -17.17
CA GLU A 56 -8.96 -2.46 -18.22
C GLU A 56 -9.32 -1.06 -17.68
N LEU A 57 -9.58 -0.92 -16.37
CA LEU A 57 -9.94 0.33 -15.69
C LEU A 57 -11.24 0.99 -16.19
N THR A 58 -12.13 0.21 -16.81
CA THR A 58 -13.40 0.67 -17.39
C THR A 58 -14.60 0.48 -16.46
N GLU A 59 -14.48 -0.38 -15.47
CA GLU A 59 -15.58 -0.78 -14.58
C GLU A 59 -15.14 -0.79 -13.11
N ILE A 60 -16.01 -0.33 -12.22
CA ILE A 60 -15.87 -0.47 -10.77
C ILE A 60 -16.54 -1.79 -10.39
N ASN A 61 -15.72 -2.83 -10.19
CA ASN A 61 -16.17 -4.20 -9.95
C ASN A 61 -15.91 -4.69 -8.52
N GLY A 62 -15.22 -3.89 -7.69
CA GLY A 62 -14.86 -4.25 -6.32
C GLY A 62 -13.78 -5.35 -6.23
N SER A 63 -13.01 -5.57 -7.30
CA SER A 63 -11.92 -6.54 -7.33
C SER A 63 -10.83 -6.21 -6.32
N TYR A 64 -10.35 -7.24 -5.63
CA TYR A 64 -9.18 -7.13 -4.76
C TYR A 64 -7.86 -7.21 -5.52
N ASP A 65 -7.89 -7.53 -6.83
CA ASP A 65 -6.69 -7.56 -7.66
C ASP A 65 -6.15 -6.14 -7.85
N THR A 66 -4.89 -5.95 -7.49
CA THR A 66 -4.20 -4.67 -7.66
C THR A 66 -3.58 -4.58 -9.05
N VAL A 67 -3.88 -3.51 -9.77
CA VAL A 67 -3.18 -3.13 -11.00
C VAL A 67 -2.07 -2.15 -10.63
N GLU A 68 -0.81 -2.52 -10.86
CA GLU A 68 0.34 -1.63 -10.63
C GLU A 68 0.94 -1.17 -11.95
N MET A 69 1.28 0.12 -12.04
CA MET A 69 2.01 0.71 -13.16
C MET A 69 3.11 1.63 -12.62
N ALA A 70 4.32 1.53 -13.14
CA ALA A 70 5.49 2.29 -12.67
C ALA A 70 6.09 3.16 -13.78
N ASN A 71 7.05 4.02 -13.41
CA ASN A 71 7.76 4.94 -14.31
C ASN A 71 6.81 5.85 -15.09
N LEU A 72 5.78 6.37 -14.39
CA LEU A 72 4.79 7.26 -14.93
C LEU A 72 5.25 8.72 -14.80
N ASN A 73 4.90 9.54 -15.79
CA ASN A 73 4.97 10.98 -15.70
C ASN A 73 3.59 11.55 -15.29
N GLN A 74 3.54 12.84 -14.97
CA GLN A 74 2.28 13.49 -14.56
C GLN A 74 1.18 13.42 -15.63
N GLU A 75 1.54 13.43 -16.92
CA GLU A 75 0.57 13.33 -18.02
C GLU A 75 -0.12 11.97 -18.08
N LYS A 76 0.65 10.87 -17.94
CA LYS A 76 0.11 9.51 -17.86
C LYS A 76 -0.77 9.33 -16.63
N ILE A 77 -0.40 9.92 -15.49
CA ILE A 77 -1.25 9.94 -14.29
C ILE A 77 -2.59 10.61 -14.58
N LYS A 78 -2.59 11.78 -15.23
CA LYS A 78 -3.82 12.49 -15.62
C LYS A 78 -4.71 11.62 -16.50
N GLU A 79 -4.13 10.93 -17.49
CA GLU A 79 -4.88 10.05 -18.38
C GLU A 79 -5.52 8.88 -17.60
N ILE A 80 -4.78 8.26 -16.68
CA ILE A 80 -5.28 7.17 -15.84
C ILE A 80 -6.42 7.66 -14.94
N ILE A 81 -6.25 8.79 -14.25
CA ILE A 81 -7.30 9.36 -13.39
C ILE A 81 -8.56 9.66 -14.20
N LYS A 82 -8.43 10.21 -15.41
CA LYS A 82 -9.56 10.46 -16.30
C LYS A 82 -10.31 9.18 -16.67
N LYS A 83 -9.59 8.07 -16.93
CA LYS A 83 -10.20 6.76 -17.16
C LYS A 83 -10.94 6.27 -15.94
N LEU A 84 -10.33 6.36 -14.76
CA LEU A 84 -10.95 5.90 -13.52
C LEU A 84 -12.22 6.70 -13.15
N LYS A 85 -12.22 8.02 -13.34
CA LYS A 85 -13.42 8.88 -13.16
C LYS A 85 -14.57 8.48 -14.09
N GLY A 86 -14.25 7.99 -15.28
CA GLY A 86 -15.22 7.55 -16.29
C GLY A 86 -15.67 6.09 -16.14
N ALA A 87 -15.13 5.34 -15.17
CA ALA A 87 -15.46 3.95 -14.98
C ALA A 87 -16.91 3.78 -14.50
N ARG A 88 -17.62 2.81 -15.09
CA ARG A 88 -19.03 2.56 -14.76
C ARG A 88 -19.13 1.58 -13.59
N GLN A 89 -20.10 1.79 -12.70
CA GLN A 89 -20.44 0.78 -11.70
C GLN A 89 -21.01 -0.45 -12.40
N MET A 90 -20.53 -1.64 -12.00
CA MET A 90 -21.01 -2.90 -12.55
C MET A 90 -22.47 -3.15 -12.12
N HIS A 91 -23.36 -3.41 -13.06
CA HIS A 91 -24.77 -3.70 -12.76
C HIS A 91 -24.91 -4.97 -11.90
N GLY A 92 -25.68 -4.89 -10.81
CA GLY A 92 -26.01 -6.02 -9.94
C GLY A 92 -25.30 -6.05 -8.58
N GLN A 93 -24.56 -5.02 -8.20
CA GLN A 93 -24.04 -4.87 -6.83
C GLN A 93 -25.22 -4.65 -5.85
N LYS A 94 -25.41 -5.58 -4.91
CA LYS A 94 -26.36 -5.42 -3.80
C LYS A 94 -25.73 -4.54 -2.72
N GLU A 95 -26.52 -3.65 -2.13
CA GLU A 95 -26.14 -2.93 -0.91
C GLU A 95 -25.71 -3.94 0.17
N GLY A 96 -24.53 -3.75 0.76
CA GLY A 96 -23.97 -4.62 1.79
C GLY A 96 -23.05 -5.76 1.31
N ALA A 97 -22.68 -5.81 0.02
CA ALA A 97 -21.62 -6.71 -0.44
C ALA A 97 -20.23 -6.25 0.06
N ASP A 98 -19.43 -7.18 0.59
CA ASP A 98 -18.02 -6.96 0.97
C ASP A 98 -17.17 -6.77 -0.29
N LEU A 99 -17.17 -5.54 -0.81
CA LEU A 99 -16.50 -5.13 -2.03
C LEU A 99 -15.33 -4.23 -1.69
N CYS A 100 -14.20 -4.43 -2.37
CA CYS A 100 -13.08 -3.52 -2.23
C CYS A 100 -13.45 -2.14 -2.81
N PRO A 101 -13.29 -1.03 -2.05
CA PRO A 101 -13.59 0.29 -2.58
C PRO A 101 -12.70 0.62 -3.78
N PRO A 102 -13.20 1.39 -4.76
CA PRO A 102 -12.41 1.89 -5.90
C PRO A 102 -11.37 2.90 -5.42
N VAL A 103 -10.14 2.42 -5.19
CA VAL A 103 -9.04 3.20 -4.63
C VAL A 103 -7.85 3.15 -5.57
N PHE A 104 -7.13 4.26 -5.69
CA PHE A 104 -5.83 4.29 -6.32
C PHE A 104 -4.81 5.02 -5.43
N ASN A 105 -3.59 4.52 -5.40
CA ASN A 105 -2.47 5.12 -4.67
C ASN A 105 -1.40 5.54 -5.66
N ILE A 106 -0.89 6.76 -5.52
CA ILE A 106 0.24 7.27 -6.30
C ILE A 106 1.45 7.34 -5.38
N PHE A 107 2.54 6.75 -5.85
CA PHE A 107 3.83 6.70 -5.20
C PHE A 107 4.78 7.64 -5.91
N ARG A 108 5.57 8.41 -5.15
CA ARG A 108 6.70 9.19 -5.65
C ARG A 108 7.92 8.83 -4.80
N GLY A 109 8.84 8.04 -5.34
CA GLY A 109 9.88 7.39 -4.53
C GLY A 109 9.27 6.49 -3.45
N GLU A 110 9.52 6.80 -2.17
CA GLU A 110 8.95 6.09 -1.01
C GLU A 110 7.67 6.72 -0.45
N GLU A 111 7.25 7.91 -0.94
CA GLU A 111 6.04 8.60 -0.52
C GLU A 111 4.80 8.03 -1.22
N MET A 112 3.67 7.94 -0.52
CA MET A 112 2.40 7.43 -1.06
C MET A 112 1.25 8.36 -0.71
N SER A 113 0.47 8.73 -1.72
CA SER A 113 -0.81 9.43 -1.58
C SER A 113 -1.95 8.51 -2.03
N SER A 114 -3.04 8.45 -1.26
CA SER A 114 -4.15 7.53 -1.50
C SER A 114 -5.44 8.28 -1.83
N PHE A 115 -6.15 7.86 -2.87
CA PHE A 115 -7.34 8.52 -3.39
C PHE A 115 -8.44 7.51 -3.68
N GLU A 116 -9.69 7.91 -3.46
CA GLU A 116 -10.88 7.09 -3.75
C GLU A 116 -11.72 7.72 -4.86
N ILE A 117 -12.46 6.88 -5.59
CA ILE A 117 -13.39 7.35 -6.61
C ILE A 117 -14.82 7.06 -6.19
N ALA A 118 -15.56 8.12 -5.89
CA ALA A 118 -16.97 8.04 -5.56
C ALA A 118 -17.76 9.01 -6.45
N GLY A 119 -18.77 8.50 -7.15
CA GLY A 119 -19.62 9.33 -8.02
C GLY A 119 -18.86 10.08 -9.12
N GLY A 120 -17.77 9.52 -9.65
CA GLY A 120 -16.93 10.16 -10.67
C GLY A 120 -16.00 11.26 -10.15
N LYS A 121 -15.95 11.47 -8.84
CA LYS A 121 -15.09 12.43 -8.16
C LYS A 121 -13.89 11.74 -7.53
N VAL A 122 -12.78 12.46 -7.43
CA VAL A 122 -11.58 11.99 -6.72
C VAL A 122 -11.64 12.56 -5.32
N ILE A 123 -11.61 11.67 -4.33
CA ILE A 123 -11.63 12.01 -2.92
C ILE A 123 -10.27 11.65 -2.35
N ASP A 124 -9.63 12.60 -1.66
CA ASP A 124 -8.43 12.29 -0.89
C ASP A 124 -8.81 11.38 0.28
N SER A 125 -8.16 10.22 0.36
CA SER A 125 -8.47 9.21 1.39
C SER A 125 -8.12 9.70 2.80
N GLY A 126 -7.18 10.65 2.92
CA GLY A 126 -6.78 11.20 4.21
C GLY A 126 -7.75 12.24 4.76
N SER A 127 -8.22 13.17 3.92
CA SER A 127 -9.10 14.26 4.33
C SER A 127 -10.59 14.02 4.07
N ALA A 128 -10.95 12.97 3.32
CA ALA A 128 -12.30 12.69 2.83
C ALA A 128 -12.92 13.85 2.04
N LYS A 129 -12.09 14.75 1.49
CA LYS A 129 -12.51 15.88 0.67
C LYS A 129 -12.32 15.57 -0.80
N GLU A 130 -13.25 16.06 -1.61
CA GLU A 130 -13.07 16.10 -3.05
C GLU A 130 -11.84 16.95 -3.37
N VAL A 131 -10.94 16.40 -4.19
CA VAL A 131 -9.72 17.06 -4.63
C VAL A 131 -9.76 17.26 -6.13
N SER A 132 -9.48 18.50 -6.55
CA SER A 132 -9.28 18.82 -7.96
C SER A 132 -7.99 18.20 -8.49
N GLU A 133 -7.85 18.10 -9.81
CA GLU A 133 -6.62 17.58 -10.41
C GLU A 133 -5.40 18.41 -10.05
N LYS A 134 -5.55 19.73 -9.87
CA LYS A 134 -4.46 20.61 -9.44
C LYS A 134 -4.04 20.30 -8.00
N GLU A 135 -5.01 20.18 -7.09
CA GLU A 135 -4.76 19.85 -5.68
C GLU A 135 -4.15 18.45 -5.53
N LEU A 136 -4.57 17.49 -6.35
CA LEU A 136 -4.00 16.16 -6.40
C LEU A 136 -2.50 16.18 -6.68
N PHE A 137 -2.04 16.96 -7.67
CA PHE A 137 -0.60 17.09 -7.92
C PHE A 137 0.15 17.91 -6.86
N VAL A 138 -0.52 18.86 -6.18
CA VAL A 138 0.05 19.54 -5.00
C VAL A 138 0.29 18.53 -3.88
N ILE A 139 -0.70 17.70 -3.58
CA ILE A 139 -0.63 16.62 -2.57
C ILE A 139 0.50 15.63 -2.89
N ILE A 140 0.61 15.17 -4.15
CA ILE A 140 1.62 14.17 -4.53
C ILE A 140 3.02 14.80 -4.68
N SER A 141 3.11 16.11 -4.94
CA SER A 141 4.40 16.80 -5.09
C SER A 141 5.04 17.21 -3.76
N GLY A 142 4.33 17.08 -2.63
CA GLY A 142 4.82 17.41 -1.30
C GLY A 142 4.95 18.92 -1.04
N LYS A 143 4.41 19.78 -1.92
CA LYS A 143 4.35 21.22 -1.69
C LYS A 143 3.11 21.53 -0.87
N GLU A 144 3.27 22.12 0.32
CA GLU A 144 2.13 22.65 1.08
C GLU A 144 1.35 23.64 0.19
N PRO A 145 0.02 23.60 0.18
CA PRO A 145 -0.75 24.68 -0.44
C PRO A 145 -0.43 25.98 0.31
N GLU A 146 0.03 27.00 -0.40
CA GLU A 146 0.17 28.36 0.13
C GLU A 146 -1.21 28.83 0.63
N THR A 147 -1.48 28.65 1.92
CA THR A 147 -2.60 29.32 2.55
C THR A 147 -2.20 30.76 2.82
N GLU A 148 -2.89 31.68 2.14
CA GLU A 148 -2.84 33.12 2.34
C GLU A 148 -2.78 33.48 3.83
N ALA A 149 -1.81 34.32 4.17
CA ALA A 149 -1.65 34.91 5.48
C ALA A 149 -2.92 35.68 5.88
N LYS A 150 -3.60 35.22 6.94
CA LYS A 150 -4.53 36.05 7.70
C LYS A 150 -4.07 36.17 9.15
N GLY A 151 -3.42 37.30 9.40
CA GLY A 151 -3.58 38.16 10.58
C GLY A 151 -3.43 37.51 11.95
N LYS A 152 -2.44 38.00 12.71
CA LYS A 152 -2.29 37.82 14.17
C LYS A 152 -3.65 37.91 14.87
N ARG A 153 -4.20 36.77 15.28
CA ARG A 153 -5.25 36.69 16.30
C ARG A 153 -4.61 36.27 17.61
N ALA A 154 -4.91 37.05 18.64
CA ALA A 154 -4.47 36.86 20.01
C ALA A 154 -4.70 35.41 20.46
N ASN A 155 -3.75 34.90 21.26
CA ASN A 155 -3.78 33.61 21.94
C ASN A 155 -5.17 33.32 22.53
N LYS A 156 -5.95 32.51 21.83
CA LYS A 156 -7.14 31.86 22.37
C LYS A 156 -6.83 30.37 22.35
N LYS A 157 -6.87 29.73 23.53
CA LYS A 157 -6.63 28.28 23.69
C LYS A 157 -7.40 27.51 22.60
N PRO A 158 -6.79 26.51 21.93
CA PRO A 158 -7.47 25.73 20.92
C PRO A 158 -8.65 25.00 21.56
N SER A 159 -9.87 25.33 21.15
CA SER A 159 -11.07 24.57 21.53
C SER A 159 -11.00 23.19 20.87
N GLY A 160 -10.89 22.13 21.67
CA GLY A 160 -10.85 20.74 21.19
C GLY A 160 -9.61 19.93 21.60
N ALA A 161 -8.77 20.42 22.52
CA ALA A 161 -7.80 19.57 23.19
C ALA A 161 -8.56 18.51 24.01
N LEU A 162 -8.43 17.24 23.62
CA LEU A 162 -8.97 16.13 24.40
C LEU A 162 -8.18 16.06 25.70
N GLU A 163 -8.89 16.00 26.82
CA GLU A 163 -8.31 15.83 28.14
C GLU A 163 -8.64 14.42 28.64
N TRP A 164 -7.67 13.80 29.33
CA TRP A 164 -7.88 12.52 29.98
C TRP A 164 -9.06 12.60 30.96
N GLY A 165 -9.94 11.60 30.95
CA GLY A 165 -11.11 11.56 31.83
C GLY A 165 -12.29 12.43 31.39
N SER A 166 -12.25 13.03 30.19
CA SER A 166 -13.43 13.69 29.61
C SER A 166 -14.45 12.67 29.07
N ASP A 167 -15.72 13.07 28.98
CA ASP A 167 -16.83 12.26 28.45
C ASP A 167 -16.76 12.04 26.91
N HIS A 168 -15.66 12.46 26.27
CA HIS A 168 -15.49 12.30 24.85
C HIS A 168 -15.26 10.82 24.49
N LYS A 169 -15.99 10.30 23.50
CA LYS A 169 -15.98 8.88 23.08
C LYS A 169 -14.59 8.26 22.90
N ASP A 170 -13.61 9.06 22.48
CA ASP A 170 -12.25 8.58 22.18
C ASP A 170 -11.37 8.45 23.42
N VAL A 171 -11.78 8.99 24.58
CA VAL A 171 -11.00 9.02 25.83
C VAL A 171 -11.79 8.63 27.09
N ALA A 172 -13.11 8.52 26.98
CA ALA A 172 -13.98 8.09 28.07
C ALA A 172 -13.55 6.72 28.59
N GLY A 173 -13.29 6.62 29.90
CA GLY A 173 -12.83 5.38 30.55
C GLY A 173 -11.35 5.02 30.31
N LEU A 174 -10.63 5.74 29.46
CA LEU A 174 -9.21 5.49 29.21
C LEU A 174 -8.33 6.17 30.25
N ILE A 175 -7.45 5.36 30.85
CA ILE A 175 -6.44 5.80 31.81
C ILE A 175 -5.05 5.57 31.19
N PRO A 176 -4.15 6.57 31.15
CA PRO A 176 -2.79 6.39 30.67
C PRO A 176 -1.95 5.60 31.68
N VAL A 177 -1.29 4.53 31.22
CA VAL A 177 -0.53 3.60 32.08
C VAL A 177 0.99 3.71 31.97
N ARG A 178 1.50 4.46 30.99
CA ARG A 178 2.94 4.66 30.75
C ARG A 178 3.27 6.15 30.71
N LYS A 179 3.36 6.71 29.51
CA LYS A 179 3.66 8.14 29.27
C LYS A 179 2.47 9.05 29.60
N LYS A 180 2.34 9.38 30.88
CA LYS A 180 1.22 10.15 31.48
C LYS A 180 1.21 11.62 31.07
N ASP A 181 2.38 12.14 30.69
CA ASP A 181 2.62 13.49 30.19
C ASP A 181 2.14 13.70 28.74
N ILE A 182 1.94 12.61 27.99
CA ILE A 182 1.44 12.66 26.63
C ILE A 182 -0.08 12.85 26.62
N ALA A 183 -0.52 13.86 25.86
CA ALA A 183 -1.93 14.14 25.65
C ALA A 183 -2.65 13.00 24.90
N PRO A 184 -3.99 12.89 25.03
CA PRO A 184 -4.75 11.98 24.19
C PRO A 184 -4.53 12.22 22.70
N THR A 185 -4.66 11.15 21.91
CA THR A 185 -4.49 11.22 20.46
C THR A 185 -5.48 12.21 19.85
N ASN A 186 -4.94 13.16 19.10
CA ASN A 186 -5.73 14.00 18.22
C ASN A 186 -5.89 13.29 16.88
N ARG A 187 -7.09 12.76 16.63
CA ARG A 187 -7.43 12.00 15.42
C ARG A 187 -7.16 12.79 14.13
N ILE A 188 -7.52 14.08 14.09
CA ILE A 188 -7.32 14.95 12.92
C ILE A 188 -5.82 15.11 12.62
N LYS A 189 -4.99 15.32 13.65
CA LYS A 189 -3.53 15.41 13.49
C LYS A 189 -2.90 14.10 13.07
N THR A 190 -3.43 12.98 13.55
CA THR A 190 -2.90 11.64 13.29
C THR A 190 -3.25 11.16 11.88
N GLU A 191 -4.48 11.38 11.43
CA GLU A 191 -4.93 11.07 10.07
C GLU A 191 -4.17 11.90 9.01
N ALA A 192 -3.73 13.11 9.37
CA ALA A 192 -2.92 13.98 8.53
C ALA A 192 -1.39 13.75 8.67
N ALA A 193 -0.93 12.94 9.62
CA ALA A 193 0.50 12.77 9.89
C ALA A 193 1.10 11.63 9.07
N THR A 194 2.21 11.93 8.38
CA THR A 194 3.09 10.89 7.82
C THR A 194 3.84 10.21 8.96
N ILE A 195 3.53 8.95 9.24
CA ILE A 195 4.21 8.20 10.31
C ILE A 195 5.68 8.01 9.96
N GLN A 196 6.56 8.67 10.72
CA GLN A 196 8.01 8.53 10.60
C GLN A 196 8.48 7.26 11.32
N TYR A 197 8.37 6.11 10.64
CA TYR A 197 8.74 4.81 11.22
C TYR A 197 10.23 4.71 11.62
N LYS A 198 11.13 5.48 10.98
CA LYS A 198 12.58 5.45 11.26
C LYS A 198 12.95 5.94 12.66
N ASN A 199 12.14 6.83 13.25
CA ASN A 199 12.38 7.40 14.58
C ASN A 199 11.46 6.79 15.65
N SER A 200 10.67 5.79 15.28
CA SER A 200 9.67 5.16 16.14
C SER A 200 10.16 3.77 16.58
N PRO A 201 9.93 3.34 17.83
CA PRO A 201 10.16 1.95 18.21
C PRO A 201 9.20 1.02 17.44
N TYR A 202 9.75 0.02 16.74
CA TYR A 202 8.96 -0.93 15.94
C TYR A 202 9.54 -2.34 15.95
N ILE A 203 8.69 -3.31 15.57
CA ILE A 203 9.06 -4.68 15.26
C ILE A 203 8.90 -4.92 13.75
N SER A 204 9.71 -5.82 13.21
CA SER A 204 9.54 -6.34 11.85
C SER A 204 9.43 -7.87 11.87
N GLU A 205 8.46 -8.41 11.12
CA GLU A 205 8.26 -9.85 11.04
C GLU A 205 7.81 -10.36 9.67
N LYS A 206 8.30 -11.55 9.30
CA LYS A 206 8.00 -12.16 8.00
C LYS A 206 6.78 -13.08 8.07
N VAL A 207 5.61 -12.54 7.72
CA VAL A 207 4.31 -13.20 7.85
C VAL A 207 3.65 -13.46 6.49
N ARG A 208 2.70 -14.40 6.43
CA ARG A 208 1.94 -14.71 5.21
C ARG A 208 1.08 -13.52 4.78
N LYS A 209 1.03 -13.28 3.46
CA LYS A 209 0.23 -12.22 2.87
C LYS A 209 -1.27 -12.46 2.94
N SER A 210 -1.70 -13.71 2.78
CA SER A 210 -3.11 -14.11 2.84
C SER A 210 -3.26 -15.58 3.20
N ALA A 211 -4.49 -15.99 3.51
CA ALA A 211 -4.83 -17.41 3.67
C ALA A 211 -4.52 -18.21 2.38
N GLN A 212 -4.77 -17.60 1.22
CA GLN A 212 -4.58 -18.24 -0.09
C GLN A 212 -3.10 -18.33 -0.49
N SER A 213 -2.28 -17.32 -0.16
CA SER A 213 -0.84 -17.36 -0.49
C SER A 213 -0.13 -18.54 0.15
N GLY A 214 -0.61 -18.99 1.32
CA GLY A 214 -0.14 -20.20 1.99
C GLY A 214 -0.45 -21.51 1.27
N LYS A 215 -1.36 -21.53 0.30
CA LYS A 215 -1.83 -22.75 -0.40
C LYS A 215 -1.36 -22.85 -1.85
N GLN A 216 -0.98 -21.74 -2.50
CA GLN A 216 -0.60 -21.72 -3.93
C GLN A 216 0.54 -22.68 -4.32
N HIS A 217 1.50 -22.92 -3.42
CA HIS A 217 2.60 -23.84 -3.67
C HIS A 217 2.20 -25.32 -3.52
N VAL A 218 1.09 -25.61 -2.84
CA VAL A 218 0.61 -26.98 -2.60
C VAL A 218 0.12 -27.60 -3.91
N ASP A 219 -0.61 -26.84 -4.73
CA ASP A 219 -1.09 -27.30 -6.03
C ASP A 219 0.08 -27.69 -6.94
N LEU A 220 1.13 -26.85 -6.98
CA LEU A 220 2.36 -27.13 -7.75
C LEU A 220 3.09 -28.38 -7.26
N ILE A 221 3.14 -28.61 -5.93
CA ILE A 221 3.72 -29.83 -5.37
C ILE A 221 2.89 -31.05 -5.79
N LEU A 222 1.56 -30.96 -5.74
CA LEU A 222 0.68 -32.06 -6.11
C LEU A 222 0.84 -32.45 -7.59
N PHE A 223 0.88 -31.46 -8.49
CA PHE A 223 1.18 -31.71 -9.90
C PHE A 223 2.61 -32.22 -10.12
N GLY A 224 3.58 -31.77 -9.32
CA GLY A 224 4.95 -32.28 -9.33
C GLY A 224 5.00 -33.77 -8.97
N VAL A 225 4.28 -34.18 -7.92
CA VAL A 225 4.15 -35.60 -7.53
C VAL A 225 3.48 -36.41 -8.64
N LEU A 226 2.41 -35.89 -9.25
CA LEU A 226 1.75 -36.55 -10.39
C LEU A 226 2.72 -36.74 -11.56
N ALA A 227 3.54 -35.74 -11.88
CA ALA A 227 4.56 -35.85 -12.91
C ALA A 227 5.64 -36.90 -12.58
N VAL A 228 5.99 -37.08 -11.30
CA VAL A 228 6.88 -38.18 -10.87
C VAL A 228 6.24 -39.55 -11.10
N ILE A 229 4.94 -39.70 -10.82
CA ILE A 229 4.21 -40.95 -11.10
C ILE A 229 4.21 -41.25 -12.61
N MET A 230 3.95 -40.24 -13.44
CA MET A 230 4.00 -40.35 -14.90
C MET A 230 5.42 -40.69 -15.40
N MET A 231 6.46 -40.13 -14.78
CA MET A 231 7.85 -40.46 -15.08
C MET A 231 8.13 -41.95 -14.86
N ILE A 232 7.73 -42.48 -13.70
CA ILE A 232 7.90 -43.91 -13.37
C ILE A 232 7.14 -44.78 -14.37
N GLY A 233 5.90 -44.41 -14.70
CA GLY A 233 5.09 -45.11 -15.70
C GLY A 233 5.71 -45.11 -17.09
N GLY A 234 6.24 -43.98 -17.55
CA GLY A 234 6.90 -43.86 -18.85
C GLY A 234 8.15 -44.74 -18.96
N PHE A 235 8.96 -44.82 -17.91
CA PHE A 235 10.10 -45.74 -17.89
C PHE A 235 9.69 -47.22 -17.81
N ALA A 236 8.63 -47.54 -17.06
CA ALA A 236 8.12 -48.91 -16.94
C ALA A 236 7.45 -49.42 -18.23
N ALA A 237 6.89 -48.51 -19.05
CA ALA A 237 6.27 -48.83 -20.33
C ALA A 237 7.26 -48.79 -21.52
N GLU A 238 8.56 -48.71 -21.26
CA GLU A 238 9.60 -48.57 -22.30
C GLU A 238 9.42 -47.36 -23.22
N GLU A 239 8.77 -46.30 -22.72
CA GLU A 239 8.63 -45.00 -23.40
C GLU A 239 9.55 -43.95 -22.75
N PRO A 240 10.88 -44.00 -23.03
CA PRO A 240 11.84 -43.13 -22.36
C PRO A 240 11.60 -41.64 -22.63
N GLY A 241 11.01 -41.30 -23.78
CA GLY A 241 10.61 -39.93 -24.10
C GLY A 241 9.59 -39.38 -23.10
N MET A 242 8.54 -40.15 -22.77
CA MET A 242 7.53 -39.76 -21.80
C MET A 242 8.11 -39.67 -20.38
N GLY A 243 8.99 -40.62 -20.03
CA GLY A 243 9.73 -40.62 -18.76
C GLY A 243 10.55 -39.34 -18.57
N ILE A 244 11.38 -38.99 -19.55
CA ILE A 244 12.26 -37.81 -19.52
C ILE A 244 11.46 -36.51 -19.47
N ILE A 245 10.40 -36.38 -20.29
CA ILE A 245 9.55 -35.18 -20.29
C ILE A 245 8.88 -35.00 -18.92
N SER A 246 8.33 -36.08 -18.35
CA SER A 246 7.66 -36.04 -17.05
C SER A 246 8.63 -35.68 -15.92
N PHE A 247 9.88 -36.13 -15.98
CA PHE A 247 10.94 -35.72 -15.06
C PHE A 247 11.22 -34.21 -15.12
N LEU A 248 11.39 -33.65 -16.33
CA LEU A 248 11.64 -32.21 -16.50
C LEU A 248 10.47 -31.35 -15.98
N VAL A 249 9.23 -31.80 -16.21
CA VAL A 249 8.02 -31.17 -15.68
C VAL A 249 8.02 -31.22 -14.14
N ALA A 250 8.32 -32.37 -13.54
CA ALA A 250 8.37 -32.50 -12.08
C ALA A 250 9.42 -31.55 -11.45
N VAL A 251 10.64 -31.52 -11.99
CA VAL A 251 11.72 -30.63 -11.51
C VAL A 251 11.29 -29.17 -11.59
N THR A 252 10.70 -28.77 -12.72
CA THR A 252 10.26 -27.39 -12.95
C THR A 252 9.14 -27.00 -11.97
N LEU A 253 8.17 -27.89 -11.73
CA LEU A 253 7.08 -27.66 -10.77
C LEU A 253 7.59 -27.54 -9.33
N PHE A 254 8.57 -28.35 -8.91
CA PHE A 254 9.16 -28.23 -7.58
C PHE A 254 9.95 -26.94 -7.39
N ILE A 255 10.71 -26.50 -8.41
CA ILE A 255 11.42 -25.20 -8.40
C ILE A 255 10.41 -24.05 -8.29
N LEU A 256 9.35 -24.08 -9.12
CA LEU A 256 8.27 -23.09 -9.08
C LEU A 256 7.55 -23.08 -7.73
N ALA A 257 7.30 -24.25 -7.13
CA ALA A 257 6.70 -24.34 -5.80
C ALA A 257 7.56 -23.66 -4.73
N GLY A 258 8.88 -23.86 -4.76
CA GLY A 258 9.82 -23.17 -3.88
C GLY A 258 9.79 -21.65 -4.05
N TYR A 259 9.78 -21.19 -5.30
CA TYR A 259 9.71 -19.77 -5.64
C TYR A 259 8.40 -19.10 -5.17
N VAL A 260 7.25 -19.73 -5.45
CA VAL A 260 5.92 -19.25 -5.03
C VAL A 260 5.80 -19.24 -3.51
N LYS A 261 6.31 -20.28 -2.83
CA LYS A 261 6.39 -20.34 -1.36
C LYS A 261 7.18 -19.15 -0.80
N GLY A 262 8.29 -18.77 -1.43
CA GLY A 262 9.07 -17.58 -1.05
C GLY A 262 8.30 -16.27 -1.17
N LYS A 263 7.51 -16.11 -2.25
CA LYS A 263 6.69 -14.91 -2.52
C LYS A 263 5.41 -14.79 -1.69
N SER A 264 4.99 -15.88 -1.04
CA SER A 264 3.77 -15.95 -0.23
C SER A 264 3.80 -15.10 1.05
N LYS A 265 5.00 -14.65 1.45
CA LYS A 265 5.24 -13.88 2.68
C LYS A 265 5.59 -12.42 2.39
N GLY A 266 5.19 -11.53 3.29
CA GLY A 266 5.57 -10.12 3.33
C GLY A 266 6.22 -9.78 4.68
N ILE A 267 6.84 -8.59 4.77
CA ILE A 267 7.38 -8.08 6.03
C ILE A 267 6.33 -7.16 6.65
N LEU A 268 5.80 -7.56 7.80
CA LEU A 268 4.95 -6.75 8.66
C LEU A 268 5.82 -5.83 9.51
N PHE A 269 5.46 -4.56 9.56
CA PHE A 269 6.02 -3.60 10.50
C PHE A 269 4.92 -3.17 11.47
N MET A 270 5.22 -3.13 12.76
CA MET A 270 4.29 -2.68 13.79
C MET A 270 5.05 -1.92 14.86
N GLY A 271 4.56 -0.76 15.27
CA GLY A 271 5.30 0.09 16.21
C GLY A 271 4.44 1.12 16.90
N PHE A 272 5.11 1.98 17.66
CA PHE A 272 4.49 3.07 18.42
C PHE A 272 5.02 4.40 17.91
N ASP A 273 4.13 5.35 17.66
CA ASP A 273 4.48 6.75 17.50
C ASP A 273 4.00 7.53 18.73
N TRP A 274 4.95 7.89 19.59
CA TRP A 274 4.65 8.63 20.81
C TRP A 274 4.35 10.11 20.56
N THR A 275 4.71 10.65 19.40
CA THR A 275 4.40 12.04 19.02
C THR A 275 2.90 12.23 18.82
N THR A 276 2.26 11.23 18.21
CA THR A 276 0.80 11.18 17.97
C THR A 276 0.05 10.31 18.97
N ASN A 277 0.77 9.68 19.90
CA ASN A 277 0.25 8.71 20.87
C ASN A 277 -0.47 7.54 20.20
N THR A 278 0.10 6.95 19.15
CA THR A 278 -0.56 5.91 18.34
C THR A 278 0.26 4.64 18.21
N VAL A 279 -0.44 3.52 18.03
CA VAL A 279 0.14 2.28 17.51
C VAL A 279 -0.14 2.23 16.03
N TRP A 280 0.86 1.86 15.24
CA TRP A 280 0.71 1.76 13.79
C TRP A 280 1.14 0.39 13.30
N THR A 281 0.54 -0.04 12.18
CA THR A 281 0.86 -1.28 11.50
C THR A 281 0.90 -1.06 10.00
N ILE A 282 1.99 -1.51 9.38
CA ILE A 282 2.22 -1.46 7.94
C ILE A 282 2.43 -2.88 7.46
N PHE A 283 1.61 -3.29 6.48
CA PHE A 283 1.78 -4.55 5.80
C PHE A 283 1.81 -4.33 4.28
N PRO A 284 2.65 -5.06 3.51
CA PRO A 284 2.80 -4.81 2.09
C PRO A 284 1.48 -5.00 1.36
N GLY A 285 1.04 -3.97 0.64
CA GLY A 285 -0.23 -3.97 -0.10
C GLY A 285 -1.47 -3.67 0.75
N GLN A 286 -1.31 -3.23 2.00
CA GLN A 286 -2.41 -2.78 2.85
C GLN A 286 -2.26 -1.31 3.24
N LYS A 287 -3.38 -0.62 3.45
CA LYS A 287 -3.39 0.74 4.00
C LYS A 287 -2.75 0.72 5.39
N LEU A 288 -2.00 1.77 5.71
CA LEU A 288 -1.51 2.02 7.06
C LEU A 288 -2.68 1.95 8.03
N THR A 289 -2.58 1.09 9.03
CA THR A 289 -3.57 0.99 10.10
C THR A 289 -2.97 1.59 11.35
N TRP A 290 -3.73 2.44 12.05
CA TRP A 290 -3.29 3.02 13.30
C TRP A 290 -4.40 2.97 14.35
N LEU A 291 -3.99 2.94 15.61
CA LEU A 291 -4.85 2.94 16.79
C LEU A 291 -4.38 4.04 17.74
N GLY A 292 -5.24 5.00 18.02
CA GLY A 292 -4.98 6.07 18.97
C GLY A 292 -4.96 5.62 20.43
N ASN A 293 -4.37 6.46 21.27
CA ASN A 293 -4.17 6.30 22.71
C ASN A 293 -3.31 5.08 23.04
N ALA A 294 -2.13 5.01 22.41
CA ALA A 294 -1.14 3.97 22.65
C ALA A 294 -0.73 3.87 24.12
N ASN A 295 -0.69 5.00 24.83
CA ASN A 295 -0.36 5.06 26.26
C ASN A 295 -1.41 4.39 27.17
N CYS A 296 -2.60 4.07 26.66
CA CYS A 296 -3.65 3.36 27.38
C CYS A 296 -3.63 1.84 27.10
N ILE A 297 -2.72 1.35 26.27
CA ILE A 297 -2.62 -0.08 25.94
C ILE A 297 -1.91 -0.82 27.08
N THR A 298 -2.60 -1.77 27.68
CA THR A 298 -2.08 -2.63 28.76
C THR A 298 -1.26 -3.78 28.21
N ARG A 299 -1.76 -4.44 27.16
CA ARG A 299 -1.13 -5.59 26.50
C ARG A 299 -1.74 -5.81 25.11
N PHE A 300 -1.08 -6.64 24.32
CA PHE A 300 -1.66 -7.24 23.13
C PHE A 300 -2.12 -8.68 23.41
N SER A 301 -3.14 -9.13 22.69
CA SER A 301 -3.62 -10.52 22.72
C SER A 301 -3.93 -11.04 21.31
N ILE A 302 -4.02 -12.36 21.17
CA ILE A 302 -4.44 -13.02 19.92
C ILE A 302 -5.87 -13.51 20.09
N GLU A 303 -6.68 -13.25 19.08
CA GLU A 303 -8.00 -13.88 18.91
C GLU A 303 -8.02 -14.68 17.62
N ARG A 304 -8.39 -15.96 17.71
CA ARG A 304 -8.60 -16.81 16.54
C ARG A 304 -10.05 -16.68 16.10
N GLN A 305 -10.25 -16.36 14.83
CA GLN A 305 -11.57 -16.35 14.19
C GLN A 305 -11.58 -17.27 12.97
N GLU A 306 -12.70 -17.95 12.74
CA GLU A 306 -12.93 -18.69 11.49
C GLU A 306 -13.73 -17.82 10.54
N ILE A 307 -13.13 -17.49 9.38
CA ILE A 307 -13.80 -16.76 8.33
C ILE A 307 -14.16 -17.72 7.20
N THR A 308 -15.36 -17.53 6.65
CA THR A 308 -15.79 -18.19 5.43
C THR A 308 -15.66 -17.20 4.28
N SER A 309 -14.69 -17.40 3.39
CA SER A 309 -14.63 -16.67 2.13
C SER A 309 -15.49 -17.38 1.09
N THR A 310 -16.33 -16.62 0.40
CA THR A 310 -17.15 -17.15 -0.68
C THR A 310 -16.51 -16.77 -2.01
N ARG A 311 -16.16 -17.75 -2.84
CA ARG A 311 -15.68 -17.52 -4.20
C ARG A 311 -16.60 -18.19 -5.21
N TYR A 312 -16.76 -17.57 -6.38
CA TYR A 312 -17.46 -18.19 -7.51
C TYR A 312 -16.45 -18.95 -8.35
N GLY A 313 -16.56 -20.28 -8.35
CA GLY A 313 -15.69 -21.16 -9.13
C GLY A 313 -16.43 -21.75 -10.32
N ASN A 314 -15.78 -21.82 -11.47
CA ASN A 314 -16.28 -22.66 -12.55
C ASN A 314 -15.96 -24.12 -12.23
N VAL A 315 -16.99 -24.95 -12.06
CA VAL A 315 -16.89 -26.41 -11.92
C VAL A 315 -17.20 -27.17 -13.21
N GLY A 316 -17.55 -26.44 -14.28
CA GLY A 316 -17.76 -27.01 -15.60
C GLY A 316 -16.51 -26.91 -16.49
N SER A 317 -16.60 -27.51 -17.68
CA SER A 317 -15.52 -27.48 -18.67
C SER A 317 -15.31 -26.07 -19.26
N SER A 318 -14.25 -25.90 -20.03
CA SER A 318 -14.02 -24.69 -20.84
C SER A 318 -15.17 -24.41 -21.82
N SER A 319 -15.88 -25.44 -22.27
CA SER A 319 -17.04 -25.34 -23.17
C SER A 319 -18.38 -25.17 -22.44
N THR A 320 -18.48 -25.52 -21.16
CA THR A 320 -19.72 -25.41 -20.38
C THR A 320 -19.38 -24.87 -19.00
N LYS A 321 -19.48 -23.55 -18.83
CA LYS A 321 -19.16 -22.93 -17.54
C LYS A 321 -20.34 -23.07 -16.57
N ILE A 322 -20.14 -23.78 -15.48
CA ILE A 322 -21.09 -23.89 -14.37
C ILE A 322 -20.46 -23.16 -13.19
N TYR A 323 -20.94 -21.95 -12.92
CA TYR A 323 -20.48 -21.17 -11.78
C TYR A 323 -21.16 -21.64 -10.51
N THR A 324 -20.37 -22.19 -9.58
CA THR A 324 -20.86 -22.57 -8.26
C THR A 324 -20.20 -21.72 -7.19
N THR A 325 -20.93 -21.57 -6.08
CA THR A 325 -20.45 -20.89 -4.89
C THR A 325 -19.60 -21.85 -4.06
N ILE A 326 -18.29 -21.64 -4.05
CA ILE A 326 -17.35 -22.37 -3.20
C ILE A 326 -17.16 -21.58 -1.90
N ARG A 327 -17.43 -22.21 -0.76
CA ARG A 327 -17.22 -21.63 0.56
C ARG A 327 -15.94 -22.19 1.17
N ASP A 328 -14.91 -21.36 1.21
CA ASP A 328 -13.62 -21.70 1.79
C ASP A 328 -13.56 -21.23 3.24
N LYS A 329 -13.48 -22.17 4.18
CA LYS A 329 -13.23 -21.86 5.59
C LYS A 329 -11.73 -21.72 5.83
N HIS A 330 -11.34 -20.65 6.51
CA HIS A 330 -9.97 -20.46 6.93
C HIS A 330 -9.90 -19.76 8.29
N SER A 331 -8.95 -20.18 9.12
CA SER A 331 -8.67 -19.50 10.39
C SER A 331 -7.81 -18.27 10.16
N ILE A 332 -8.19 -17.18 10.81
CA ILE A 332 -7.43 -15.94 10.91
C ILE A 332 -7.11 -15.66 12.38
N TYR A 333 -6.07 -14.88 12.60
CA TYR A 333 -5.56 -14.54 13.92
C TYR A 333 -5.48 -13.02 14.01
N LEU A 334 -6.31 -12.41 14.84
CA LEU A 334 -6.33 -10.97 15.07
C LEU A 334 -5.41 -10.65 16.25
N ILE A 335 -4.48 -9.71 16.05
CA ILE A 335 -3.73 -9.10 17.14
C ILE A 335 -4.58 -7.95 17.67
N ASN A 336 -5.09 -8.10 18.89
CA ASN A 336 -5.91 -7.12 19.57
C ASN A 336 -5.06 -6.32 20.55
N ALA A 337 -5.24 -5.00 20.57
CA ALA A 337 -4.77 -4.15 21.66
C ALA A 337 -5.82 -4.10 22.75
N GLU A 338 -5.42 -4.41 23.99
CA GLU A 338 -6.29 -4.30 25.16
C GLU A 338 -6.02 -2.98 25.89
N LYS A 339 -7.05 -2.15 25.96
CA LYS A 339 -6.97 -0.83 26.58
C LYS A 339 -7.43 -0.88 28.05
N THR A 340 -7.16 0.20 28.77
CA THR A 340 -7.46 0.35 30.21
C THR A 340 -8.96 0.42 30.52
N ASP A 341 -9.79 0.78 29.54
CA ASP A 341 -11.25 0.71 29.61
C ASP A 341 -11.80 -0.72 29.43
N GLY A 342 -10.93 -1.71 29.24
CA GLY A 342 -11.29 -3.10 28.94
C GLY A 342 -11.65 -3.36 27.49
N SER A 343 -11.60 -2.34 26.61
CA SER A 343 -11.86 -2.53 25.19
C SER A 343 -10.74 -3.35 24.53
N ARG A 344 -11.16 -4.17 23.55
CA ARG A 344 -10.27 -4.98 22.71
C ARG A 344 -10.44 -4.56 21.27
N VAL A 345 -9.40 -3.96 20.70
CA VAL A 345 -9.46 -3.39 19.35
C VAL A 345 -8.48 -4.14 18.44
N PRO A 346 -8.92 -4.71 17.31
CA PRO A 346 -8.04 -5.38 16.38
C PRO A 346 -7.11 -4.38 15.70
N VAL A 347 -5.81 -4.69 15.70
CA VAL A 347 -4.75 -3.83 15.15
C VAL A 347 -4.18 -4.44 13.87
N CYS A 348 -4.04 -5.76 13.81
CA CYS A 348 -3.62 -6.43 12.58
C CYS A 348 -4.19 -7.85 12.47
N LYS A 349 -4.23 -8.35 11.23
CA LYS A 349 -4.77 -9.66 10.87
C LYS A 349 -3.68 -10.55 10.28
N LEU A 350 -3.57 -11.76 10.81
CA LEU A 350 -2.58 -12.76 10.43
C LEU A 350 -3.25 -14.08 10.02
N TYR A 351 -2.51 -14.91 9.27
CA TYR A 351 -3.04 -16.11 8.60
C TYR A 351 -2.37 -17.41 9.03
N LYS A 352 -1.53 -17.36 10.06
CA LYS A 352 -0.84 -18.52 10.62
C LYS A 352 -0.58 -18.32 12.11
N ASP A 353 -0.94 -19.33 12.90
CA ASP A 353 -0.81 -19.32 14.36
C ASP A 353 0.61 -19.03 14.84
N SER A 354 1.60 -19.78 14.34
CA SER A 354 3.01 -19.59 14.71
C SER A 354 3.53 -18.17 14.40
N GLU A 355 3.01 -17.54 13.35
CA GLU A 355 3.39 -16.17 12.95
C GLU A 355 2.70 -15.15 13.85
N ALA A 356 1.44 -15.38 14.23
CA ALA A 356 0.72 -14.57 15.20
C ALA A 356 1.39 -14.61 16.58
N ALA A 357 1.79 -15.78 17.06
CA ALA A 357 2.51 -15.92 18.32
C ALA A 357 3.87 -15.17 18.31
N ALA A 358 4.61 -15.24 17.21
CA ALA A 358 5.88 -14.52 17.06
C ALA A 358 5.69 -13.00 17.10
N VAL A 359 4.71 -12.48 16.35
CA VAL A 359 4.36 -11.05 16.35
C VAL A 359 3.91 -10.61 17.75
N LEU A 360 3.01 -11.37 18.39
CA LEU A 360 2.51 -11.08 19.73
C LEU A 360 3.63 -10.97 20.77
N ASN A 361 4.55 -11.93 20.78
CA ASN A 361 5.66 -11.94 21.72
C ASN A 361 6.57 -10.73 21.52
N LYS A 362 6.89 -10.40 20.26
CA LYS A 362 7.73 -9.25 19.92
C LYS A 362 7.07 -7.91 20.25
N ILE A 363 5.78 -7.74 19.94
CA ILE A 363 5.10 -6.47 20.21
C ILE A 363 4.85 -6.25 21.70
N ASN A 364 4.55 -7.30 22.47
CA ASN A 364 4.45 -7.20 23.93
C ASN A 364 5.81 -6.93 24.58
N ALA A 365 6.90 -7.54 24.08
CA ALA A 365 8.25 -7.21 24.51
C ALA A 365 8.58 -5.74 24.23
N LEU A 366 8.26 -5.25 23.02
CA LEU A 366 8.44 -3.85 22.66
C LEU A 366 7.62 -2.93 23.56
N LEU A 367 6.34 -3.24 23.80
CA LEU A 367 5.45 -2.48 24.68
C LEU A 367 6.00 -2.35 26.10
N ASN A 368 6.55 -3.45 26.65
CA ASN A 368 7.13 -3.45 27.99
C ASN A 368 8.41 -2.62 28.09
N GLN A 369 9.16 -2.47 26.99
CA GLN A 369 10.32 -1.57 26.91
C GLN A 369 9.93 -0.09 26.86
N GLN A 370 8.64 0.23 26.64
CA GLN A 370 8.14 1.61 26.62
C GLN A 370 7.65 2.08 28.00
N ASN A 371 7.90 1.30 29.06
CA ASN A 371 7.66 1.71 30.44
C ASN A 371 8.79 2.60 30.91
N ASP A 372 8.72 3.89 30.58
CA ASP A 372 9.38 4.99 31.30
C ASP A 372 8.66 6.30 30.94
#